data_AF-A0A8B7DTC8-F1
#
_entry.id   AF-A0A8B7DTC8-F1
#
_cell.length_a   1.000
_cell.length_b   1.000
_cell.length_c   1.000
_cell.angle_alpha   90.00
_cell.angle_beta   90.00
_cell.angle_gamma   90.00
#
_symmetry.space_group_name_H-M   'P 1'
#
loop_
_entity.id
_entity.type
_entity.pdbx_description
1 polymer ?
#
loop_
_entity_poly.entity_id
_entity_poly.type
_entity_poly.pdbx_seq_one_letter_code
_entity_poly.pdbx_strand_id
1 'polypeptide(L)'
;MGLIERAEQLGKLLGEWKDINRMSLSPIDVLSRISDLLEEELTLYAATDPDPFDDRQADVSDPNCIIAHLMKTLHQDEEFLSKFSITFDEWTSQNSQRYLNLNVHMEAKHFNLGLIRIHGSCNAEYCVKLVAGSLNSFNIDLQKDIIVMTTDGASVMVKVGKMMSCFHQLCYAHGIQLAVIDILYKKNNREVEESFTTNENCEEENEHENTDGDEVINKEYGLTIILDRPSAELVSNYKDLMKKVRKVVKIFKNSPVKNDTYLQKYILHEHGKKLKLILDRKTRWNSMFDMLERFHRLKVCIEKALIDVGSEIPLTQEEWSQINDLIIYLAPLKLGLELLCRRESNLVTVETTFKFMLDKLQKQSSLLSIGLAAALRERNKDEENKLEKKEAVDYINNS
;
A
#
# COMPACT_ATOMS: atom_id res chain seq x y z
N MET A 1 25.49 14.30 32.38
CA MET A 1 24.57 15.45 32.41
C MET A 1 23.50 15.13 33.46
N GLY A 2 23.03 16.10 34.24
CA GLY A 2 22.05 15.85 35.30
C GLY A 2 20.60 15.88 34.79
N LEU A 3 19.68 15.21 35.49
CA LEU A 3 18.24 15.22 35.19
C LEU A 3 17.67 16.63 34.97
N ILE A 4 18.03 17.57 35.84
CA ILE A 4 17.57 18.97 35.80
C ILE A 4 17.98 19.66 34.51
N GLU A 5 19.22 19.45 34.07
CA GLU A 5 19.78 20.09 32.88
C GLU A 5 19.10 19.61 31.59
N ARG A 6 18.81 18.30 31.50
CA ARG A 6 18.08 17.71 30.37
C ARG A 6 16.62 18.12 30.35
N ALA A 7 15.96 18.19 31.51
CA ALA A 7 14.58 18.66 31.61
C ALA A 7 14.45 20.13 31.19
N GLU A 8 15.39 21.00 31.60
CA GLU A 8 15.45 22.39 31.14
C GLU A 8 15.71 22.49 29.63
N GLN A 9 16.54 21.61 29.07
CA GLN A 9 16.80 21.55 27.63
C GLN A 9 15.52 21.21 26.85
N LEU A 10 14.78 20.18 27.27
CA LEU A 10 13.50 19.81 26.67
C LEU A 10 12.45 20.92 26.82
N GLY A 11 12.36 21.53 28.01
CA GLY A 11 11.44 22.65 28.25
C GLY A 11 11.69 23.85 27.32
N LYS A 12 12.96 24.18 27.06
CA LYS A 12 13.32 25.22 26.08
C LYS A 12 12.94 24.84 24.66
N LEU A 13 13.19 23.59 24.26
CA LEU A 13 12.83 23.10 22.93
C LEU A 13 11.31 23.09 22.71
N LEU A 14 10.53 22.73 23.73
CA LEU A 14 9.07 22.80 23.70
C LEU A 14 8.57 24.25 23.61
N GLY A 15 9.20 25.19 24.33
CA GLY A 15 8.91 26.62 24.17
C GLY A 15 9.22 27.13 22.76
N GLU A 16 10.38 26.79 22.22
CA GLU A 16 10.80 27.12 20.85
C GLU A 16 9.84 26.52 19.82
N TRP A 17 9.38 25.29 20.03
CA TRP A 17 8.36 24.64 19.22
C TRP A 17 7.04 25.42 19.23
N LYS A 18 6.55 25.83 20.41
CA LYS A 18 5.31 26.61 20.55
C LYS A 18 5.39 27.94 19.82
N ASP A 19 6.52 28.64 19.93
CA ASP A 19 6.72 29.91 19.24
C ASP A 19 6.77 29.72 17.71
N ILE A 20 7.48 28.70 17.22
CA ILE A 20 7.52 28.35 15.80
C ILE A 20 6.13 27.97 15.28
N ASN A 21 5.38 27.17 16.04
CA ASN A 21 4.03 26.73 15.71
C ASN A 21 3.06 27.92 15.62
N ARG A 22 3.09 28.83 16.59
CA ARG A 22 2.29 30.08 16.59
C ARG A 22 2.63 31.00 15.42
N MET A 23 3.88 30.99 14.97
CA MET A 23 4.34 31.77 13.82
C MET A 23 4.13 31.06 12.48
N SER A 24 3.60 29.82 12.48
CA SER A 24 3.43 28.97 11.30
C SER A 24 4.74 28.79 10.50
N LEU A 25 5.87 28.73 11.21
CA LEU A 25 7.19 28.49 10.64
C LEU A 25 7.50 26.98 10.68
N SER A 26 8.52 26.54 9.91
CA SER A 26 8.88 25.12 9.85
C SER A 26 9.45 24.62 11.19
N PRO A 27 8.87 23.56 11.81
CA PRO A 27 9.33 23.04 13.11
C PRO A 27 10.46 22.02 13.01
N ILE A 28 10.96 21.72 11.80
CA ILE A 28 11.85 20.58 11.54
C ILE A 28 13.14 20.62 12.37
N ASP A 29 13.75 21.80 12.50
CA ASP A 29 15.01 21.96 13.26
C ASP A 29 14.82 21.64 14.75
N VAL A 30 13.80 22.26 15.35
CA VAL A 30 13.42 22.03 16.75
C VAL A 30 13.01 20.59 17.01
N LEU A 31 12.20 19.98 16.13
CA LEU A 31 11.78 18.60 16.28
C LEU A 31 12.94 17.62 16.13
N SER A 32 13.94 17.94 15.30
CA SER A 32 15.15 17.12 15.19
C SER A 32 15.99 17.21 16.45
N ARG A 33 16.13 18.40 17.03
CA ARG A 33 16.82 18.59 18.33
C ARG A 33 16.11 17.92 19.50
N ILE A 34 14.77 17.85 19.48
CA ILE A 34 13.99 17.05 20.45
C ILE A 34 14.25 15.56 20.26
N SER A 35 14.26 15.08 19.00
CA SER A 35 14.57 13.67 18.66
C SER A 35 15.95 13.28 19.14
N ASP A 36 16.97 14.08 18.81
CA ASP A 36 18.37 13.82 19.17
C ASP A 36 18.53 13.72 20.70
N LEU A 37 17.84 14.60 21.44
CA LEU A 37 17.84 14.60 22.91
C LEU A 37 17.23 13.31 23.48
N LEU A 38 16.11 12.85 22.93
CA LEU A 38 15.44 11.63 23.38
C LEU A 38 16.24 10.37 22.99
N GLU A 39 16.80 10.32 21.79
CA GLU A 39 17.62 9.19 21.30
C GLU A 39 18.92 9.06 22.09
N GLU A 40 19.57 10.18 22.42
CA GLU A 40 20.77 10.19 23.25
C GLU A 40 20.48 9.61 24.64
N GLU A 41 19.41 10.06 25.30
CA GLU A 41 19.04 9.59 26.63
C GLU A 41 18.50 8.15 26.63
N LEU A 42 17.81 7.73 25.56
CA LEU A 42 17.40 6.34 25.38
C LEU A 42 18.61 5.41 25.20
N THR A 43 19.62 5.84 24.45
CA THR A 43 20.87 5.10 24.26
C THR A 43 21.64 4.96 25.58
N LEU A 44 21.70 6.04 26.37
CA LEU A 44 22.31 6.03 27.69
C LEU A 44 21.56 5.12 28.65
N TYR A 45 20.23 5.17 28.64
CA TYR A 45 19.38 4.29 29.44
C TYR A 45 19.62 2.81 29.10
N ALA A 46 19.58 2.45 27.81
CA ALA A 46 19.82 1.09 27.34
C ALA A 46 21.22 0.56 27.70
N ALA A 47 22.23 1.44 27.76
CA ALA A 47 23.57 1.07 28.21
C ALA A 47 23.66 0.79 29.72
N THR A 48 22.70 1.27 30.50
CA THR A 48 22.60 1.10 31.95
C THR A 48 21.50 0.12 32.38
N ASP A 49 20.75 -0.41 31.41
CA ASP A 49 19.61 -1.30 31.65
C ASP A 49 20.07 -2.63 32.27
N PRO A 50 19.59 -2.97 33.48
CA PRO A 50 19.95 -4.23 34.14
C PRO A 50 19.43 -5.47 33.39
N ASP A 51 18.44 -5.35 32.50
CA ASP A 51 17.94 -6.46 31.69
C ASP A 51 17.56 -6.03 30.26
N PRO A 52 18.49 -6.13 29.29
CA PRO A 52 18.27 -5.70 27.91
C PRO A 52 17.31 -6.62 27.11
N PHE A 53 16.79 -7.69 27.73
CA PHE A 53 15.78 -8.57 27.14
C PHE A 53 14.37 -8.29 27.66
N ASP A 54 14.23 -7.28 28.52
CA ASP A 54 12.96 -6.92 29.10
C ASP A 54 12.33 -5.74 28.35
N ASP A 55 11.24 -6.01 27.63
CA ASP A 55 10.54 -5.02 26.79
C ASP A 55 9.73 -3.96 27.58
N ARG A 56 9.92 -3.86 28.91
CA ARG A 56 9.27 -2.84 29.74
C ARG A 56 9.79 -1.44 29.42
N GLN A 57 8.88 -0.45 29.42
CA GLN A 57 9.25 0.94 29.22
C GLN A 57 10.14 1.48 30.35
N ALA A 58 10.98 2.47 30.02
CA ALA A 58 11.94 3.05 30.95
C ALA A 58 11.30 3.69 32.19
N ASP A 59 10.08 4.24 32.07
CA ASP A 59 9.30 4.81 33.17
C ASP A 59 8.68 3.76 34.10
N VAL A 60 8.51 2.51 33.63
CA VAL A 60 8.06 1.36 34.42
C VAL A 60 9.24 0.71 35.13
N SER A 61 10.37 0.57 34.44
CA SER A 61 11.59 -0.07 34.93
C SER A 61 12.38 0.82 35.89
N ASP A 62 12.50 2.12 35.60
CA ASP A 62 13.05 3.15 36.49
C ASP A 62 12.32 4.49 36.31
N PRO A 63 11.25 4.75 37.06
CA PRO A 63 10.49 6.00 36.99
C PRO A 63 11.32 7.27 37.26
N ASN A 64 12.50 7.13 37.87
CA ASN A 64 13.38 8.25 38.21
C ASN A 64 14.49 8.48 37.18
N CYS A 65 14.57 7.66 36.14
CA CYS A 65 15.55 7.88 35.09
C CYS A 65 15.22 9.14 34.26
N ILE A 66 16.26 9.66 33.59
CA ILE A 66 16.16 10.91 32.83
C ILE A 66 15.16 10.78 31.68
N ILE A 67 15.24 9.69 30.90
CA ILE A 67 14.35 9.47 29.77
C ILE A 67 12.87 9.37 30.21
N ALA A 68 12.57 8.73 31.34
CA ALA A 68 11.21 8.67 31.90
C ALA A 68 10.66 10.07 32.23
N HIS A 69 11.50 10.93 32.82
CA HIS A 69 11.13 12.31 33.11
C HIS A 69 10.92 13.14 31.86
N LEU A 70 11.83 13.04 30.88
CA LEU A 70 11.71 13.74 29.60
C LEU A 70 10.42 13.35 28.87
N MET A 71 10.14 12.04 28.81
CA MET A 71 8.90 11.54 28.26
C MET A 71 7.71 12.13 29.01
N LYS A 72 7.67 12.05 30.34
CA LYS A 72 6.56 12.60 31.13
C LYS A 72 6.33 14.10 30.88
N THR A 73 7.40 14.88 30.74
CA THR A 73 7.30 16.32 30.42
C THR A 73 6.76 16.56 29.01
N LEU A 74 7.21 15.79 28.02
CA LEU A 74 6.67 15.83 26.65
C LEU A 74 5.17 15.53 26.64
N HIS A 75 4.75 14.52 27.43
CA HIS A 75 3.35 14.09 27.50
C HIS A 75 2.44 15.05 28.27
N GLN A 76 3.00 15.92 29.11
CA GLN A 76 2.25 16.97 29.79
C GLN A 76 2.01 18.21 28.90
N ASP A 77 2.64 18.25 27.73
CA ASP A 77 2.50 19.34 26.77
C ASP A 77 1.38 19.04 25.76
N GLU A 78 0.13 19.33 26.16
CA GLU A 78 -1.07 19.10 25.35
C GLU A 78 -1.06 19.84 24.00
N GLU A 79 -0.37 20.98 23.91
CA GLU A 79 -0.21 21.74 22.65
C GLU A 79 0.70 20.94 21.68
N PHE A 80 1.78 20.34 22.19
CA PHE A 80 2.72 19.51 21.43
C PHE A 80 2.13 18.19 20.94
N LEU A 81 1.37 17.49 21.78
CA LEU A 81 0.77 16.19 21.46
C LEU A 81 -0.45 16.29 20.52
N SER A 82 -0.93 17.49 20.24
CA SER A 82 -2.27 17.70 19.70
C SER A 82 -2.56 17.16 18.29
N LYS A 83 -1.66 16.51 17.53
CA LYS A 83 -1.96 16.12 16.12
C LYS A 83 -1.24 14.87 15.56
N PHE A 84 -1.35 13.69 16.18
CA PHE A 84 -0.87 12.46 15.51
C PHE A 84 -1.89 11.87 14.54
N SER A 85 -1.36 11.28 13.46
CA SER A 85 -2.13 10.38 12.61
C SER A 85 -1.46 9.03 12.55
N ILE A 86 -2.23 7.98 12.31
CA ILE A 86 -1.71 6.62 12.19
C ILE A 86 -2.02 6.02 10.84
N THR A 87 -1.15 5.17 10.36
CA THR A 87 -1.47 4.26 9.26
C THR A 87 -1.07 2.87 9.62
N PHE A 88 -1.92 1.90 9.32
CA PHE A 88 -1.56 0.51 9.49
C PHE A 88 -2.14 -0.38 8.42
N ASP A 89 -1.38 -1.43 8.11
CA ASP A 89 -1.67 -2.39 7.06
C ASP A 89 -1.46 -3.83 7.57
N GLU A 90 -2.38 -4.72 7.19
CA GLU A 90 -2.27 -6.15 7.48
C GLU A 90 -1.51 -6.84 6.34
N TRP A 91 -0.54 -7.66 6.72
CA TRP A 91 0.25 -8.47 5.81
C TRP A 91 0.30 -9.93 6.26
N THR A 92 0.26 -10.85 5.30
CA THR A 92 0.49 -12.28 5.51
C THR A 92 1.80 -12.68 4.87
N SER A 93 2.65 -13.32 5.66
CA SER A 93 3.92 -13.89 5.24
C SER A 93 3.79 -15.15 4.40
N GLN A 94 4.88 -15.51 3.75
CA GLN A 94 5.03 -16.77 3.00
C GLN A 94 4.70 -18.00 3.85
N ASN A 95 4.99 -17.94 5.15
CA ASN A 95 4.68 -19.00 6.10
C ASN A 95 3.23 -18.91 6.65
N SER A 96 2.36 -18.18 5.96
CA SER A 96 0.96 -17.96 6.34
C SER A 96 0.76 -17.32 7.72
N GLN A 97 1.79 -16.62 8.24
CA GLN A 97 1.70 -15.85 9.49
C GLN A 97 1.31 -14.41 9.19
N ARG A 98 0.46 -13.83 10.01
CA ARG A 98 -0.10 -12.50 9.79
C ARG A 98 0.49 -11.46 10.72
N TYR A 99 0.69 -10.26 10.21
CA TYR A 99 1.30 -9.13 10.90
C TYR A 99 0.53 -7.86 10.58
N LEU A 100 0.44 -6.97 11.55
CA LEU A 100 -0.05 -5.61 11.39
C LEU A 100 1.14 -4.67 11.52
N ASN A 101 1.42 -3.89 10.50
CA ASN A 101 2.47 -2.89 10.54
C ASN A 101 1.86 -1.54 10.94
N LEU A 102 2.34 -0.94 12.02
CA LEU A 102 1.79 0.31 12.55
C LEU A 102 2.78 1.46 12.38
N ASN A 103 2.31 2.57 11.82
CA ASN A 103 3.09 3.77 11.62
C ASN A 103 2.35 4.95 12.24
N VAL A 104 3.09 5.80 12.97
CA VAL A 104 2.61 7.09 13.48
C VAL A 104 3.21 8.18 12.62
N HIS A 105 2.41 9.16 12.25
CA HIS A 105 2.75 10.24 11.34
C HIS A 105 2.53 11.58 12.04
N MET A 106 3.53 12.43 11.86
CA MET A 106 3.56 13.85 12.19
C MET A 106 3.82 14.61 10.89
N GLU A 107 3.58 15.93 10.88
CA GLU A 107 3.60 16.77 9.67
C GLU A 107 4.77 16.48 8.69
N ALA A 108 5.99 16.28 9.19
CA ALA A 108 7.18 16.06 8.37
C ALA A 108 7.91 14.73 8.64
N LYS A 109 7.44 13.90 9.58
CA LYS A 109 8.12 12.66 10.00
C LYS A 109 7.11 11.53 10.21
N HIS A 110 7.52 10.31 9.92
CA HIS A 110 6.77 9.11 10.28
C HIS A 110 7.68 8.16 11.05
N PHE A 111 7.09 7.48 12.02
CA PHE A 111 7.74 6.50 12.88
C PHE A 111 7.05 5.16 12.66
N ASN A 112 7.83 4.17 12.23
CA ASN A 112 7.35 2.79 12.19
C ASN A 112 7.46 2.21 13.60
N LEU A 113 6.33 1.87 14.22
CA LEU A 113 6.28 1.28 15.56
C LEU A 113 6.52 -0.24 15.55
N GLY A 114 6.79 -0.81 14.38
CA GLY A 114 7.11 -2.22 14.20
C GLY A 114 5.94 -3.08 13.71
N LEU A 115 6.22 -4.38 13.68
CA LEU A 115 5.30 -5.42 13.21
C LEU A 115 4.63 -6.11 14.40
N ILE A 116 3.32 -5.95 14.52
CA ILE A 116 2.50 -6.61 15.53
C ILE A 116 2.05 -7.95 14.97
N ARG A 117 2.43 -9.05 15.61
CA ARG A 117 2.01 -10.39 15.18
C ARG A 117 0.53 -10.62 15.49
N ILE A 118 -0.24 -11.03 14.48
CA ILE A 118 -1.65 -11.41 14.62
C ILE A 118 -1.73 -12.92 14.81
N HIS A 119 -2.31 -13.35 15.93
CA HIS A 119 -2.57 -14.75 16.22
C HIS A 119 -4.04 -15.10 15.95
N GLY A 120 -4.29 -16.17 15.19
CA GLY A 120 -5.65 -16.60 14.88
C GLY A 120 -6.39 -15.62 13.96
N SER A 121 -7.71 -15.50 14.11
CA SER A 121 -8.56 -14.59 13.33
C SER A 121 -8.51 -13.15 13.87
N CYS A 122 -8.35 -12.17 12.96
CA CYS A 122 -8.40 -10.75 13.30
C CYS A 122 -9.77 -10.17 12.97
N ASN A 123 -10.61 -9.97 14.00
CA ASN A 123 -11.83 -9.18 13.86
C ASN A 123 -11.54 -7.71 14.22
N ALA A 124 -12.50 -6.81 13.96
CA ALA A 124 -12.29 -5.38 14.18
C ALA A 124 -11.98 -5.02 15.65
N GLU A 125 -12.64 -5.66 16.61
CA GLU A 125 -12.38 -5.44 18.04
C GLU A 125 -10.96 -5.87 18.44
N TYR A 126 -10.50 -7.01 17.92
CA TYR A 126 -9.16 -7.48 18.18
C TYR A 126 -8.11 -6.59 17.51
N CYS A 127 -8.37 -6.12 16.28
CA CYS A 127 -7.51 -5.15 15.59
C CYS A 127 -7.34 -3.86 16.40
N VAL A 128 -8.44 -3.26 16.89
CA VAL A 128 -8.39 -2.06 17.74
C VAL A 128 -7.57 -2.33 19.01
N LYS A 129 -7.73 -3.50 19.64
CA LYS A 129 -6.94 -3.88 20.82
C LYS A 129 -5.45 -4.00 20.52
N LEU A 130 -5.08 -4.57 19.37
CA LEU A 130 -3.68 -4.68 18.95
C LEU A 130 -3.06 -3.31 18.69
N VAL A 131 -3.77 -2.44 17.97
CA VAL A 131 -3.32 -1.06 17.70
C VAL A 131 -3.19 -0.27 19.00
N ALA A 132 -4.21 -0.31 19.87
CA ALA A 132 -4.18 0.36 21.17
C ALA A 132 -3.03 -0.16 22.05
N GLY A 133 -2.84 -1.48 22.12
CA GLY A 133 -1.75 -2.08 22.88
C GLY A 133 -0.37 -1.64 22.37
N SER A 134 -0.20 -1.59 21.05
CA SER A 134 1.05 -1.14 20.43
C SER A 134 1.27 0.36 20.51
N LEU A 135 0.24 1.19 20.66
CA LEU A 135 0.41 2.63 20.89
C LEU A 135 0.69 2.91 22.36
N ASN A 136 0.00 2.20 23.26
CA ASN A 136 0.23 2.28 24.70
C ASN A 136 1.66 1.87 25.07
N SER A 137 2.32 0.98 24.32
CA SER A 137 3.73 0.66 24.54
C SER A 137 4.68 1.82 24.25
N PHE A 138 4.20 2.90 23.62
CA PHE A 138 4.90 4.17 23.42
C PHE A 138 4.20 5.34 24.12
N ASN A 139 3.29 5.06 25.07
CA ASN A 139 2.50 6.05 25.81
C ASN A 139 1.62 6.96 24.94
N ILE A 140 1.20 6.46 23.77
CA ILE A 140 0.25 7.13 22.88
C ILE A 140 -1.15 6.54 23.13
N ASP A 141 -2.11 7.37 23.49
CA ASP A 141 -3.50 6.99 23.68
C ASP A 141 -4.26 7.06 22.35
N LEU A 142 -4.81 5.90 21.94
CA LEU A 142 -5.53 5.77 20.67
C LEU A 142 -6.76 6.69 20.55
N GLN A 143 -7.40 7.05 21.65
CA GLN A 143 -8.63 7.86 21.65
C GLN A 143 -8.36 9.35 21.78
N LYS A 144 -7.30 9.73 22.51
CA LYS A 144 -6.97 11.12 22.81
C LYS A 144 -5.96 11.72 21.85
N ASP A 145 -4.94 10.96 21.47
CA ASP A 145 -3.77 11.51 20.79
C ASP A 145 -3.83 11.30 19.27
N ILE A 146 -4.68 10.39 18.79
CA ILE A 146 -4.85 10.08 17.37
C ILE A 146 -6.06 10.83 16.80
N ILE A 147 -5.82 11.72 15.85
CA ILE A 147 -6.87 12.49 15.16
C ILE A 147 -7.32 11.81 13.88
N VAL A 148 -6.38 11.21 13.15
CA VAL A 148 -6.66 10.59 11.86
C VAL A 148 -6.03 9.22 11.78
N MET A 149 -6.73 8.26 11.20
CA MET A 149 -6.19 6.97 10.84
C MET A 149 -6.38 6.71 9.34
N THR A 150 -5.39 6.10 8.68
CA THR A 150 -5.52 5.60 7.31
C THR A 150 -5.28 4.10 7.26
N THR A 151 -6.21 3.35 6.68
CA THR A 151 -6.10 1.89 6.53
C THR A 151 -6.60 1.46 5.15
N ASP A 152 -6.42 0.19 4.80
CA ASP A 152 -7.00 -0.35 3.57
C ASP A 152 -8.55 -0.42 3.60
N GLY A 153 -9.13 -0.76 2.45
CA GLY A 153 -10.57 -0.85 2.26
C GLY A 153 -11.18 -2.21 2.62
N ALA A 154 -10.49 -3.07 3.37
CA ALA A 154 -11.05 -4.35 3.79
C ALA A 154 -12.24 -4.14 4.73
N SER A 155 -13.20 -5.06 4.71
CA SER A 155 -14.44 -4.96 5.51
C SER A 155 -14.15 -4.86 7.02
N VAL A 156 -13.11 -5.53 7.49
CA VAL A 156 -12.62 -5.43 8.87
C VAL A 156 -12.14 -4.01 9.16
N MET A 157 -11.35 -3.41 8.28
CA MET A 157 -10.80 -2.06 8.47
C MET A 157 -11.88 -0.97 8.41
N VAL A 158 -12.88 -1.13 7.56
CA VAL A 158 -14.07 -0.26 7.55
C VAL A 158 -14.83 -0.36 8.88
N LYS A 159 -14.92 -1.56 9.47
CA LYS A 159 -15.53 -1.74 10.80
C LYS A 159 -14.66 -1.14 11.90
N VAL A 160 -13.34 -1.26 11.82
CA VAL A 160 -12.39 -0.64 12.76
C VAL A 160 -12.58 0.88 12.76
N GLY A 161 -12.63 1.53 11.60
CA GLY A 161 -12.84 2.97 11.53
C GLY A 161 -14.13 3.45 12.17
N LYS A 162 -15.22 2.68 12.01
CA LYS A 162 -16.51 2.96 12.69
C LYS A 162 -16.46 2.79 14.21
N MET A 163 -15.49 2.06 14.72
CA MET A 163 -15.32 1.83 16.17
C MET A 163 -14.39 2.86 16.81
N MET A 164 -13.58 3.56 16.02
CA MET A 164 -12.62 4.53 16.51
C MET A 164 -13.25 5.93 16.58
N SER A 165 -12.78 6.73 17.54
CA SER A 165 -13.23 8.11 17.72
C SER A 165 -12.55 9.11 16.78
N CYS A 166 -11.46 8.70 16.13
CA CYS A 166 -10.69 9.52 15.22
C CYS A 166 -11.25 9.47 13.78
N PHE A 167 -10.87 10.41 12.94
CA PHE A 167 -11.25 10.39 11.53
C PHE A 167 -10.64 9.19 10.82
N HIS A 168 -11.46 8.44 10.08
CA HIS A 168 -10.98 7.31 9.29
C HIS A 168 -10.93 7.66 7.81
N GLN A 169 -9.73 7.61 7.25
CA GLN A 169 -9.44 7.76 5.84
C GLN A 169 -9.17 6.38 5.24
N LEU A 170 -9.81 6.05 4.12
CA LEU A 170 -9.46 4.82 3.40
C LEU A 170 -8.28 5.06 2.47
N CYS A 171 -7.45 4.03 2.29
CA CYS A 171 -6.27 4.12 1.45
C CYS A 171 -6.66 4.35 -0.02
N TYR A 172 -6.31 5.52 -0.57
CA TYR A 172 -6.59 5.84 -1.97
C TYR A 172 -5.96 4.88 -2.97
N ALA A 173 -4.72 4.44 -2.71
CA ALA A 173 -4.03 3.44 -3.53
C ALA A 173 -4.84 2.13 -3.60
N HIS A 174 -5.40 1.70 -2.45
CA HIS A 174 -6.30 0.56 -2.40
C HIS A 174 -7.62 0.84 -3.13
N GLY A 175 -8.17 2.05 -3.01
CA GLY A 175 -9.36 2.48 -3.76
C GLY A 175 -9.19 2.37 -5.28
N ILE A 176 -8.07 2.83 -5.82
CA ILE A 176 -7.72 2.69 -7.25
C ILE A 176 -7.62 1.21 -7.63
N GLN A 177 -6.92 0.42 -6.82
CA GLN A 177 -6.80 -1.02 -7.05
C GLN A 177 -8.17 -1.69 -7.17
N LEU A 178 -9.09 -1.39 -6.24
CA LEU A 178 -10.42 -1.96 -6.26
C LEU A 178 -11.25 -1.45 -7.45
N ALA A 179 -11.15 -0.17 -7.83
CA ALA A 179 -11.82 0.37 -9.02
C ALA A 179 -11.40 -0.39 -10.29
N VAL A 180 -10.10 -0.63 -10.47
CA VAL A 180 -9.61 -1.39 -11.63
C VAL A 180 -10.05 -2.83 -11.58
N ILE A 181 -9.99 -3.47 -10.41
CA ILE A 181 -10.45 -4.86 -10.25
C ILE A 181 -11.92 -4.99 -10.60
N ASP A 182 -12.78 -4.11 -10.09
CA ASP A 182 -14.22 -4.23 -10.29
C ASP A 182 -14.64 -4.10 -11.77
N ILE A 183 -13.80 -3.45 -12.59
CA ILE A 183 -14.03 -3.29 -14.03
C ILE A 183 -13.36 -4.39 -14.86
N LEU A 184 -12.11 -4.75 -14.53
CA LEU A 184 -11.33 -5.71 -15.33
C LEU A 184 -11.55 -7.17 -14.94
N TYR A 185 -12.07 -7.42 -13.74
CA TYR A 185 -12.23 -8.76 -13.22
C TYR A 185 -13.69 -9.00 -12.80
N LYS A 186 -14.25 -10.14 -13.21
CA LYS A 186 -15.54 -10.60 -12.73
C LYS A 186 -15.40 -11.02 -11.27
N LYS A 187 -16.35 -10.59 -10.44
CA LYS A 187 -16.56 -11.20 -9.12
C LYS A 187 -17.13 -12.60 -9.38
N ASN A 188 -16.47 -13.63 -8.85
CA ASN A 188 -17.10 -14.94 -8.74
C ASN A 188 -18.20 -14.82 -7.69
N ASN A 189 -19.42 -14.51 -8.13
CA ASN A 189 -20.59 -14.70 -7.29
C ASN A 189 -20.71 -16.21 -7.07
N ARG A 190 -20.28 -16.71 -5.91
CA ARG A 190 -20.94 -17.87 -5.33
C ARG A 190 -22.29 -17.38 -4.84
N GLU A 191 -23.20 -17.15 -5.78
CA GLU A 191 -24.61 -17.20 -5.47
C GLU A 191 -24.89 -18.66 -5.08
N VAL A 192 -25.50 -18.83 -3.91
CA VAL A 192 -26.16 -20.08 -3.53
C VAL A 192 -27.32 -20.22 -4.52
N GLU A 193 -27.06 -20.79 -5.69
CA GLU A 193 -28.11 -21.34 -6.53
C GLU A 193 -28.56 -22.64 -5.88
N GLU A 194 -29.60 -22.56 -5.05
CA GLU A 194 -30.57 -23.65 -5.02
C GLU A 194 -31.12 -23.79 -6.44
N SER A 195 -30.60 -24.77 -7.19
CA SER A 195 -31.34 -25.28 -8.32
C SER A 195 -31.34 -26.81 -8.31
N PHE A 196 -32.56 -27.30 -8.48
CA PHE A 196 -32.92 -28.68 -8.62
C PHE A 196 -32.06 -29.40 -9.68
N THR A 197 -31.78 -30.66 -9.38
CA THR A 197 -31.20 -31.70 -10.23
C THR A 197 -31.58 -31.59 -11.71
N THR A 198 -30.61 -31.77 -12.60
CA THR A 198 -30.48 -33.01 -13.40
C THR A 198 -29.10 -33.08 -14.08
N ASN A 199 -28.50 -34.26 -13.97
CA ASN A 199 -27.23 -34.65 -14.57
C ASN A 199 -27.22 -34.46 -16.09
N GLU A 200 -26.16 -33.85 -16.64
CA GLU A 200 -25.50 -34.33 -17.85
C GLU A 200 -23.97 -34.15 -17.70
N ASN A 201 -23.26 -35.27 -17.83
CA ASN A 201 -21.81 -35.38 -17.80
C ASN A 201 -21.17 -34.65 -18.99
N CYS A 202 -20.23 -33.76 -18.72
CA CYS A 202 -19.15 -33.41 -19.65
C CYS A 202 -17.84 -33.42 -18.87
N GLU A 203 -16.92 -34.28 -19.28
CA GLU A 203 -15.63 -34.57 -18.65
C GLU A 203 -14.72 -33.34 -18.70
N GLU A 204 -14.43 -32.74 -17.54
CA GLU A 204 -13.35 -31.75 -17.39
C GLU A 204 -12.05 -32.47 -17.05
N GLU A 205 -11.09 -32.42 -17.98
CA GLU A 205 -9.70 -32.82 -17.74
C GLU A 205 -9.06 -31.89 -16.71
N ASN A 206 -8.77 -32.45 -15.53
CA ASN A 206 -8.07 -31.78 -14.45
C ASN A 206 -6.58 -31.60 -14.80
N GLU A 207 -6.20 -30.44 -15.34
CA GLU A 207 -4.81 -29.99 -15.30
C GLU A 207 -4.51 -29.36 -13.94
N HIS A 208 -4.06 -30.18 -12.99
CA HIS A 208 -3.31 -29.74 -11.82
C HIS A 208 -1.96 -29.14 -12.27
N GLU A 209 -1.92 -27.88 -12.69
CA GLU A 209 -0.67 -27.12 -12.73
C GLU A 209 -0.36 -26.63 -11.31
N ASN A 210 0.67 -27.23 -10.70
CA ASN A 210 1.32 -26.78 -9.49
C ASN A 210 1.60 -25.27 -9.57
N THR A 211 0.83 -24.47 -8.81
CA THR A 211 1.21 -23.10 -8.49
C THR A 211 2.35 -23.15 -7.50
N ASP A 212 3.57 -23.34 -7.99
CA ASP A 212 4.76 -22.97 -7.23
C ASP A 212 4.65 -21.48 -6.92
N GLY A 213 4.58 -21.20 -5.62
CA GLY A 213 4.44 -19.88 -5.04
C GLY A 213 5.68 -19.03 -5.27
N ASP A 214 5.77 -18.40 -6.45
CA ASP A 214 6.71 -17.31 -6.67
C ASP A 214 6.10 -15.99 -6.19
N GLU A 215 6.13 -15.79 -4.87
CA GLU A 215 5.99 -14.46 -4.28
C GLU A 215 7.26 -13.64 -4.52
N VAL A 216 7.40 -13.05 -5.70
CA VAL A 216 8.45 -12.04 -5.94
C VAL A 216 8.04 -10.73 -5.28
N ILE A 217 8.51 -10.52 -4.05
CA ILE A 217 8.44 -9.26 -3.30
C ILE A 217 8.82 -8.10 -4.23
N ASN A 218 7.88 -7.18 -4.49
CA ASN A 218 8.21 -5.97 -5.22
C ASN A 218 8.80 -4.97 -4.20
N LYS A 219 10.12 -4.86 -4.20
CA LYS A 219 10.89 -4.05 -3.23
C LYS A 219 10.80 -2.53 -3.45
N GLU A 220 9.99 -2.08 -4.41
CA GLU A 220 10.02 -0.68 -4.85
C GLU A 220 8.88 0.17 -4.26
N TYR A 221 7.77 -0.40 -3.78
CA TYR A 221 6.60 0.40 -3.34
C TYR A 221 5.86 -0.06 -2.08
N GLY A 222 6.36 -1.03 -1.30
CA GLY A 222 5.80 -1.40 0.03
C GLY A 222 4.36 -1.94 0.07
N LEU A 223 3.59 -1.87 -1.02
CA LEU A 223 2.17 -2.17 -1.03
C LEU A 223 1.91 -3.65 -1.36
N THR A 224 1.96 -4.52 -0.35
CA THR A 224 1.57 -5.92 -0.51
C THR A 224 0.08 -6.09 -0.19
N ILE A 225 -0.79 -5.87 -1.17
CA ILE A 225 -2.24 -6.08 -0.99
C ILE A 225 -2.55 -7.57 -1.10
N ILE A 226 -3.00 -8.15 -0.01
CA ILE A 226 -3.65 -9.46 0.03
C ILE A 226 -5.11 -9.22 -0.32
N LEU A 227 -5.48 -9.61 -1.53
CA LEU A 227 -6.88 -9.65 -1.89
C LEU A 227 -7.47 -10.86 -1.18
N ASP A 228 -8.15 -10.64 -0.07
CA ASP A 228 -8.99 -11.63 0.62
C ASP A 228 -10.24 -12.01 -0.22
N ARG A 229 -10.25 -11.64 -1.51
CA ARG A 229 -11.31 -11.98 -2.46
C ARG A 229 -10.96 -13.33 -3.12
N PRO A 230 -11.96 -14.22 -3.30
CA PRO A 230 -11.77 -15.42 -4.11
C PRO A 230 -11.19 -15.04 -5.47
N SER A 231 -10.30 -15.90 -6.01
CA SER A 231 -9.56 -15.67 -7.26
C SER A 231 -10.44 -15.05 -8.33
N ALA A 232 -10.35 -13.73 -8.50
CA ALA A 232 -11.13 -13.00 -9.48
C ALA A 232 -10.60 -13.33 -10.87
N GLU A 233 -11.50 -13.62 -11.81
CA GLU A 233 -11.12 -13.90 -13.20
C GLU A 233 -11.27 -12.66 -14.05
N LEU A 234 -10.36 -12.47 -15.01
CA LEU A 234 -10.44 -11.36 -15.96
C LEU A 234 -11.71 -11.47 -16.81
N VAL A 235 -12.32 -10.34 -17.18
CA VAL A 235 -13.49 -10.33 -18.06
C VAL A 235 -13.16 -11.06 -19.37
N SER A 236 -14.16 -11.79 -19.89
CA SER A 236 -14.00 -12.71 -21.04
C SER A 236 -13.36 -12.07 -22.26
N ASN A 237 -13.61 -10.79 -22.52
CA ASN A 237 -13.04 -10.04 -23.63
C ASN A 237 -11.51 -9.91 -23.59
N TYR A 238 -10.89 -9.99 -22.41
CA TYR A 238 -9.43 -9.91 -22.27
C TYR A 238 -8.81 -11.21 -21.74
N LYS A 239 -9.63 -12.17 -21.27
CA LYS A 239 -9.17 -13.41 -20.63
C LYS A 239 -8.25 -14.22 -21.54
N ASP A 240 -8.66 -14.43 -22.79
CA ASP A 240 -7.90 -15.25 -23.74
C ASP A 240 -6.65 -14.54 -24.25
N LEU A 241 -6.73 -13.22 -24.47
CA LEU A 241 -5.58 -12.37 -24.78
C LEU A 241 -4.51 -12.49 -23.68
N MET A 242 -4.89 -12.35 -22.40
CA MET A 242 -3.94 -12.48 -21.29
C MET A 242 -3.39 -13.89 -21.14
N LYS A 243 -4.19 -14.94 -21.36
CA LYS A 243 -3.69 -16.33 -21.38
C LYS A 243 -2.60 -16.50 -22.43
N LYS A 244 -2.81 -15.94 -23.62
CA LYS A 244 -1.87 -16.02 -24.73
C LYS A 244 -0.57 -15.26 -24.46
N VAL A 245 -0.66 -14.02 -23.97
CA VAL A 245 0.51 -13.23 -23.55
C VAL A 245 1.32 -13.98 -22.48
N ARG A 246 0.66 -14.51 -21.44
CA ARG A 246 1.33 -15.30 -20.39
C ARG A 246 2.01 -16.56 -20.95
N LYS A 247 1.38 -17.25 -21.91
CA LYS A 247 1.96 -18.43 -22.56
C LYS A 247 3.25 -18.09 -23.29
N VAL A 248 3.26 -16.98 -24.05
CA VAL A 248 4.48 -16.48 -24.72
C VAL A 248 5.56 -16.12 -23.70
N VAL A 249 5.22 -15.39 -22.63
CA VAL A 249 6.17 -15.05 -21.57
C VAL A 249 6.77 -16.30 -20.93
N LYS A 250 5.95 -17.31 -20.62
CA LYS A 250 6.39 -18.59 -20.03
C LYS A 250 7.37 -19.35 -20.93
N ILE A 251 7.20 -19.32 -22.26
CA ILE A 251 8.14 -20.01 -23.19
C ILE A 251 9.58 -19.56 -22.94
N PHE A 252 9.80 -18.25 -22.80
CA PHE A 252 11.13 -17.70 -22.61
C PHE A 252 11.56 -17.73 -21.14
N LYS A 253 10.65 -17.49 -20.18
CA LYS A 253 11.01 -17.57 -18.75
C LYS A 253 11.40 -18.97 -18.30
N ASN A 254 10.72 -20.01 -18.80
CA ASN A 254 10.95 -21.39 -18.35
C ASN A 254 12.10 -22.08 -19.09
N SER A 255 12.65 -21.46 -20.15
CA SER A 255 13.76 -22.02 -20.91
C SER A 255 14.89 -21.00 -21.05
N PRO A 256 15.94 -21.11 -20.22
CA PRO A 256 17.12 -20.26 -20.32
C PRO A 256 17.74 -20.26 -21.71
N VAL A 257 17.78 -21.44 -22.35
CA VAL A 257 18.29 -21.60 -23.72
C VAL A 257 17.47 -20.77 -24.71
N LYS A 258 16.13 -20.86 -24.67
CA LYS A 258 15.28 -20.09 -25.58
C LYS A 258 15.39 -18.59 -25.33
N ASN A 259 15.45 -18.18 -24.07
CA ASN A 259 15.63 -16.78 -23.69
C ASN A 259 16.97 -16.23 -24.18
N ASP A 260 18.08 -16.87 -23.84
CA ASP A 260 19.41 -16.32 -24.09
C ASP A 260 19.81 -16.41 -25.57
N THR A 261 19.42 -17.49 -26.25
CA THR A 261 19.80 -17.74 -27.64
C THR A 261 18.96 -16.94 -28.64
N TYR A 262 17.64 -16.89 -28.44
CA TYR A 262 16.73 -16.27 -29.41
C TYR A 262 16.28 -14.88 -28.96
N LEU A 263 15.67 -14.77 -27.78
CA LEU A 263 15.05 -13.52 -27.35
C LEU A 263 16.10 -12.43 -27.01
N GLN A 264 17.06 -12.73 -26.14
CA GLN A 264 18.06 -11.75 -25.69
C GLN A 264 18.97 -11.28 -26.84
N LYS A 265 19.19 -12.11 -27.85
CA LYS A 265 19.90 -11.74 -29.07
C LYS A 265 19.22 -10.57 -29.78
N TYR A 266 17.91 -10.66 -30.03
CA TYR A 266 17.15 -9.57 -30.67
C TYR A 266 17.03 -8.35 -29.78
N ILE A 267 16.79 -8.54 -28.48
CA ILE A 267 16.68 -7.44 -27.52
C ILE A 267 17.98 -6.65 -27.43
N LEU A 268 19.12 -7.33 -27.35
CA LEU A 268 20.43 -6.69 -27.27
C LEU A 268 20.73 -5.89 -28.56
N HIS A 269 20.36 -6.44 -29.71
CA HIS A 269 20.53 -5.77 -30.99
C HIS A 269 19.64 -4.52 -31.13
N GLU A 270 18.36 -4.58 -30.75
CA GLU A 270 17.42 -3.45 -30.92
C GLU A 270 17.48 -2.41 -29.79
N HIS A 271 17.81 -2.82 -28.56
CA HIS A 271 17.77 -1.95 -27.38
C HIS A 271 19.12 -1.72 -26.69
N GLY A 272 20.21 -2.36 -27.16
CA GLY A 272 21.56 -2.19 -26.63
C GLY A 272 21.79 -2.74 -25.22
N LYS A 273 20.79 -3.40 -24.61
CA LYS A 273 20.89 -4.01 -23.28
C LYS A 273 19.97 -5.22 -23.15
N LYS A 274 20.35 -6.16 -22.28
CA LYS A 274 19.49 -7.29 -21.93
C LYS A 274 18.27 -6.82 -21.14
N LEU A 275 17.08 -7.29 -21.52
CA LEU A 275 15.82 -6.99 -20.85
C LEU A 275 15.04 -8.29 -20.66
N LYS A 276 14.55 -8.53 -19.43
CA LYS A 276 13.75 -9.72 -19.10
C LYS A 276 12.27 -9.45 -19.36
N LEU A 277 11.55 -10.48 -19.79
CA LEU A 277 10.09 -10.47 -19.77
C LEU A 277 9.59 -10.56 -18.34
N ILE A 278 8.46 -9.89 -18.09
CA ILE A 278 7.78 -9.86 -16.79
C ILE A 278 6.57 -10.79 -16.89
N LEU A 279 6.34 -11.60 -15.85
CA LEU A 279 5.12 -12.40 -15.71
C LEU A 279 4.29 -11.77 -14.61
N ASP A 280 3.01 -11.53 -14.88
CA ASP A 280 2.10 -10.89 -13.94
C ASP A 280 1.65 -11.83 -12.83
N ARG A 281 1.23 -11.24 -11.71
CA ARG A 281 0.39 -11.93 -10.73
C ARG A 281 -1.06 -11.78 -11.20
N LYS A 282 -1.73 -12.90 -11.49
CA LYS A 282 -3.04 -12.94 -12.16
C LYS A 282 -4.10 -12.00 -11.59
N THR A 283 -4.06 -11.70 -10.29
CA THR A 283 -5.06 -10.89 -9.57
C THR A 283 -4.63 -9.45 -9.31
N ARG A 284 -3.44 -9.02 -9.75
CA ARG A 284 -2.90 -7.67 -9.51
C ARG A 284 -2.67 -6.92 -10.82
N TRP A 285 -3.61 -6.04 -11.16
CA TRP A 285 -3.58 -5.27 -12.40
C TRP A 285 -2.28 -4.47 -12.62
N ASN A 286 -1.63 -3.99 -11.56
CA ASN A 286 -0.33 -3.31 -11.68
C ASN A 286 0.73 -4.20 -12.34
N SER A 287 0.86 -5.44 -11.89
CA SER A 287 1.81 -6.39 -12.49
C SER A 287 1.40 -6.83 -13.89
N MET A 288 0.09 -6.86 -14.17
CA MET A 288 -0.44 -7.09 -15.51
C MET A 288 -0.07 -5.93 -16.44
N PHE A 289 -0.23 -4.69 -16.00
CA PHE A 289 0.18 -3.49 -16.73
C PHE A 289 1.69 -3.54 -17.05
N ASP A 290 2.53 -3.80 -16.03
CA ASP A 290 3.98 -3.87 -16.20
C ASP A 290 4.40 -4.98 -17.19
N MET A 291 3.70 -6.13 -17.14
CA MET A 291 3.86 -7.20 -18.12
C MET A 291 3.49 -6.73 -19.53
N LEU A 292 2.31 -6.13 -19.71
CA LEU A 292 1.83 -5.69 -21.02
C LEU A 292 2.70 -4.60 -21.62
N GLU A 293 3.08 -3.59 -20.83
CA GLU A 293 3.95 -2.51 -21.29
C GLU A 293 5.31 -3.05 -21.74
N ARG A 294 5.93 -3.93 -20.94
CA ARG A 294 7.19 -4.59 -21.30
C ARG A 294 7.04 -5.45 -22.55
N PHE A 295 5.95 -6.21 -22.62
CA PHE A 295 5.66 -7.12 -23.72
C PHE A 295 5.47 -6.37 -25.04
N HIS A 296 4.66 -5.30 -25.02
CA HIS A 296 4.43 -4.45 -26.19
C HIS A 296 5.70 -3.71 -26.62
N ARG A 297 6.51 -3.20 -25.67
CA ARG A 297 7.80 -2.57 -25.97
C ARG A 297 8.76 -3.50 -26.70
N LEU A 298 8.70 -4.79 -26.43
CA LEU A 298 9.55 -5.82 -27.03
C LEU A 298 8.88 -6.56 -28.19
N LYS A 299 7.77 -6.03 -28.74
CA LYS A 299 6.97 -6.66 -29.80
C LYS A 299 7.81 -7.27 -30.93
N VAL A 300 8.66 -6.46 -31.56
CA VAL A 300 9.47 -6.89 -32.73
C VAL A 300 10.45 -8.00 -32.35
N CYS A 301 11.11 -7.88 -31.19
CA CYS A 301 12.01 -8.90 -30.67
C CYS A 301 11.28 -10.22 -30.38
N ILE A 302 10.07 -10.14 -29.81
CA ILE A 302 9.26 -11.31 -29.46
C ILE A 302 8.77 -12.02 -30.73
N GLU A 303 8.26 -11.28 -31.72
CA GLU A 303 7.81 -11.84 -33.00
C GLU A 303 8.94 -12.60 -33.70
N LYS A 304 10.13 -12.01 -33.80
CA LYS A 304 11.32 -12.67 -34.37
C LYS A 304 11.74 -13.91 -33.58
N ALA A 305 11.79 -13.80 -32.24
CA ALA A 305 12.18 -14.91 -31.39
C ALA A 305 11.18 -16.09 -31.44
N LEU A 306 9.89 -15.81 -31.60
CA LEU A 306 8.86 -16.85 -31.74
C LEU A 306 9.01 -17.62 -33.06
N ILE A 307 9.35 -16.93 -34.14
CA ILE A 307 9.65 -17.56 -35.44
C ILE A 307 10.85 -18.50 -35.32
N ASP A 308 11.95 -18.04 -34.71
CA ASP A 308 13.16 -18.86 -34.56
C ASP A 308 12.97 -20.08 -33.64
N VAL A 309 12.11 -19.95 -32.63
CA VAL A 309 11.75 -21.06 -31.72
C VAL A 309 10.78 -22.04 -32.38
N GLY A 310 10.18 -21.70 -33.51
CA GLY A 310 9.14 -22.51 -34.16
C GLY A 310 7.85 -22.57 -33.33
N SER A 311 7.54 -21.53 -32.56
CA SER A 311 6.34 -21.48 -31.73
C SER A 311 5.12 -21.12 -32.58
N GLU A 312 4.10 -21.97 -32.57
CA GLU A 312 2.87 -21.75 -33.33
C GLU A 312 1.89 -20.76 -32.68
N ILE A 313 2.19 -20.21 -31.49
CA ILE A 313 1.31 -19.24 -30.82
C ILE A 313 1.28 -17.93 -31.61
N PRO A 314 0.23 -17.64 -32.41
CA PRO A 314 0.29 -16.55 -33.38
C PRO A 314 -0.39 -15.32 -32.80
N LEU A 315 0.34 -14.25 -32.46
CA LEU A 315 -0.30 -12.99 -32.05
C LEU A 315 -0.77 -12.19 -33.27
N THR A 316 -2.06 -11.88 -33.35
CA THR A 316 -2.62 -11.10 -34.46
C THR A 316 -2.35 -9.61 -34.27
N GLN A 317 -2.44 -8.82 -35.35
CA GLN A 317 -2.31 -7.36 -35.23
C GLN A 317 -3.45 -6.75 -34.39
N GLU A 318 -4.63 -7.35 -34.41
CA GLU A 318 -5.75 -6.96 -33.55
C GLU A 318 -5.42 -7.18 -32.06
N GLU A 319 -4.86 -8.34 -31.70
CA GLU A 319 -4.43 -8.63 -30.33
C GLU A 319 -3.34 -7.66 -29.85
N TRP A 320 -2.39 -7.31 -30.72
CA TRP A 320 -1.40 -6.27 -30.41
C TRP A 320 -2.04 -4.88 -30.20
N SER A 321 -3.06 -4.54 -31.00
CA SER A 321 -3.82 -3.30 -30.81
C SER A 321 -4.55 -3.29 -29.48
N GLN A 322 -5.22 -4.40 -29.12
CA GLN A 322 -5.92 -4.54 -27.84
C GLN A 322 -4.95 -4.42 -26.64
N ILE A 323 -3.74 -4.98 -26.74
CA ILE A 323 -2.69 -4.80 -25.73
C ILE A 323 -2.32 -3.32 -25.58
N ASN A 324 -2.10 -2.62 -26.70
CA ASN A 324 -1.76 -1.21 -26.70
C ASN A 324 -2.89 -0.34 -26.11
N ASP A 325 -4.14 -0.64 -26.46
CA ASP A 325 -5.32 0.07 -25.93
C ASP A 325 -5.43 -0.10 -24.42
N LEU A 326 -5.25 -1.33 -23.91
CA LEU A 326 -5.22 -1.60 -22.46
C LEU A 326 -4.12 -0.81 -21.76
N ILE A 327 -2.92 -0.72 -22.35
CA ILE A 327 -1.82 0.10 -21.81
C ILE A 327 -2.24 1.57 -21.76
N ILE A 328 -2.82 2.11 -22.85
CA ILE A 328 -3.27 3.50 -22.91
C ILE A 328 -4.32 3.80 -21.84
N TYR A 329 -5.29 2.91 -21.63
CA TYR A 329 -6.37 3.12 -20.66
C TYR A 329 -5.91 3.01 -19.21
N LEU A 330 -4.94 2.13 -18.92
CA LEU A 330 -4.45 1.89 -17.55
C LEU A 330 -3.27 2.79 -17.17
N ALA A 331 -2.54 3.36 -18.13
CA ALA A 331 -1.38 4.20 -17.86
C ALA A 331 -1.66 5.39 -16.93
N PRO A 332 -2.77 6.16 -17.07
CA PRO A 332 -3.08 7.25 -16.14
C PRO A 332 -3.26 6.75 -14.70
N LEU A 333 -3.88 5.58 -14.53
CA LEU A 333 -4.10 4.96 -13.23
C LEU A 333 -2.79 4.46 -12.61
N LYS A 334 -1.90 3.88 -13.43
CA LYS A 334 -0.59 3.40 -12.98
C LYS A 334 0.25 4.57 -12.47
N LEU A 335 0.33 5.65 -13.26
CA LEU A 335 1.06 6.84 -12.88
C LEU A 335 0.46 7.49 -11.63
N GLY A 336 -0.88 7.58 -11.57
CA GLY A 336 -1.58 8.11 -10.40
C GLY A 336 -1.28 7.29 -9.14
N LEU A 337 -1.37 5.97 -9.23
CA LEU A 337 -1.02 5.08 -8.12
C LEU A 337 0.42 5.27 -7.65
N GLU A 338 1.39 5.32 -8.57
CA GLU A 338 2.79 5.56 -8.24
C GLU A 338 3.00 6.91 -7.54
N LEU A 339 2.29 7.96 -7.95
CA LEU A 339 2.32 9.28 -7.30
C LEU A 339 1.74 9.24 -5.88
N LEU A 340 0.66 8.49 -5.66
CA LEU A 340 0.05 8.35 -4.33
C LEU A 340 0.88 7.52 -3.36
N CYS A 341 1.68 6.59 -3.88
CA CYS A 341 2.57 5.75 -3.07
C CYS A 341 3.92 6.41 -2.76
N ARG A 342 4.17 7.65 -3.20
CA ARG A 342 5.38 8.41 -2.82
C ARG A 342 5.28 8.87 -1.37
N ARG A 343 6.44 8.96 -0.71
CA ARG A 343 6.53 9.36 0.71
C ARG A 343 6.04 10.78 0.94
N GLU A 344 6.21 11.64 -0.05
CA GLU A 344 5.83 13.06 0.01
C GLU A 344 4.37 13.31 -0.40
N SER A 345 3.60 12.25 -0.68
CA SER A 345 2.21 12.38 -1.12
C SER A 345 1.32 12.82 0.04
N ASN A 346 0.55 13.88 -0.17
CA ASN A 346 -0.40 14.44 0.78
C ASN A 346 -1.80 14.57 0.15
N LEU A 347 -2.80 15.00 0.94
CA LEU A 347 -4.18 15.10 0.45
C LEU A 347 -4.35 16.06 -0.75
N VAL A 348 -3.52 17.10 -0.87
CA VAL A 348 -3.52 18.00 -2.04
C VAL A 348 -2.99 17.27 -3.29
N THR A 349 -1.94 16.47 -3.11
CA THR A 349 -1.39 15.59 -4.16
C THR A 349 -2.42 14.56 -4.58
N VAL A 350 -3.20 14.01 -3.63
CA VAL A 350 -4.30 13.11 -3.94
C VAL A 350 -5.33 13.78 -4.83
N GLU A 351 -5.86 14.93 -4.44
CA GLU A 351 -6.93 15.60 -5.18
C GLU A 351 -6.50 15.92 -6.61
N THR A 352 -5.29 16.46 -6.77
CA THR A 352 -4.71 16.77 -8.09
C THR A 352 -4.48 15.51 -8.93
N THR A 353 -4.01 14.43 -8.32
CA THR A 353 -3.81 13.13 -8.98
C THR A 353 -5.12 12.51 -9.45
N PHE A 354 -6.18 12.55 -8.64
CA PHE A 354 -7.51 12.07 -9.04
C PHE A 354 -8.09 12.90 -10.19
N LYS A 355 -7.97 14.23 -10.13
CA LYS A 355 -8.38 15.11 -11.25
C LYS A 355 -7.62 14.75 -12.53
N PHE A 356 -6.31 14.54 -12.44
CA PHE A 356 -5.49 14.11 -13.57
C PHE A 356 -5.97 12.77 -14.17
N MET A 357 -6.16 11.74 -13.33
CA MET A 357 -6.61 10.43 -13.79
C MET A 357 -7.97 10.51 -14.49
N LEU A 358 -8.92 11.23 -13.90
CA LEU A 358 -10.27 11.39 -14.45
C LEU A 358 -10.24 12.14 -15.79
N ASP A 359 -9.51 13.24 -15.90
CA ASP A 359 -9.38 14.00 -17.15
C ASP A 359 -8.78 13.14 -18.27
N LYS A 360 -7.75 12.34 -17.97
CA LYS A 360 -7.13 11.44 -18.95
C LYS A 360 -8.06 10.33 -19.41
N LEU A 361 -8.79 9.68 -18.49
CA LEU A 361 -9.74 8.63 -18.83
C LEU A 361 -10.94 9.15 -19.63
N GLN A 362 -11.43 10.35 -19.30
CA GLN A 362 -12.55 10.98 -20.02
C GLN A 362 -12.19 11.34 -21.46
N LYS A 363 -10.95 11.76 -21.72
CA LYS A 363 -10.48 12.07 -23.09
C LYS A 363 -10.39 10.85 -24.00
N GLN A 364 -10.28 9.65 -23.44
CA GLN A 364 -10.13 8.41 -24.19
C GLN A 364 -11.45 7.85 -24.73
N SER A 365 -12.61 8.27 -24.18
CA SER A 365 -13.97 7.96 -24.67
C SER A 365 -14.29 6.49 -24.95
N SER A 366 -13.54 5.53 -24.40
CA SER A 366 -13.79 4.09 -24.58
C SER A 366 -14.75 3.58 -23.49
N LEU A 367 -15.48 2.50 -23.75
CA LEU A 367 -16.35 1.89 -22.73
C LEU A 367 -15.56 1.53 -21.46
N LEU A 368 -14.33 1.03 -21.63
CA LEU A 368 -13.44 0.71 -20.53
C LEU A 368 -13.00 1.97 -19.77
N SER A 369 -12.60 3.03 -20.45
CA SER A 369 -12.15 4.27 -19.78
C SER A 369 -13.30 4.98 -19.06
N ILE A 370 -14.51 4.94 -19.63
CA ILE A 370 -15.73 5.43 -18.98
C ILE A 370 -16.06 4.61 -17.72
N GLY A 371 -16.00 3.29 -17.80
CA GLY A 371 -16.21 2.39 -16.66
C GLY A 371 -15.20 2.63 -15.54
N LEU A 372 -13.91 2.75 -15.88
CA LEU A 372 -12.84 3.07 -14.93
C LEU A 372 -13.04 4.43 -14.27
N ALA A 373 -13.41 5.46 -15.04
CA ALA A 373 -13.68 6.79 -14.50
C ALA A 373 -14.90 6.79 -13.57
N ALA A 374 -15.95 6.02 -13.89
CA ALA A 374 -17.12 5.88 -13.03
C ALA A 374 -16.77 5.17 -11.72
N ALA A 375 -16.06 4.04 -11.78
CA ALA A 375 -15.63 3.30 -10.60
C ALA A 375 -14.71 4.12 -9.69
N LEU A 376 -13.78 4.89 -10.27
CA LEU A 376 -12.95 5.83 -9.50
C LEU A 376 -13.77 6.90 -8.80
N ARG A 377 -14.79 7.46 -9.46
CA ARG A 377 -15.65 8.49 -8.86
C ARG A 377 -16.47 7.93 -7.71
N GLU A 378 -17.05 6.74 -7.87
CA GLU A 378 -17.81 6.09 -6.82
C GLU A 378 -16.95 5.87 -5.58
N ARG A 379 -15.74 5.34 -5.75
CA ARG A 379 -14.80 5.13 -4.64
C ARG A 379 -14.23 6.41 -4.04
N ASN A 380 -14.30 7.53 -4.75
CA ASN A 380 -13.96 8.85 -4.23
C ASN A 380 -15.17 9.56 -3.57
N LYS A 381 -16.40 9.15 -3.87
CA LYS A 381 -17.65 9.71 -3.31
C LYS A 381 -17.94 9.21 -1.91
N ASP A 382 -17.51 8.00 -1.55
CA ASP A 382 -17.56 7.50 -0.17
C ASP A 382 -16.80 8.40 0.83
N GLU A 383 -16.06 9.41 0.33
CA GLU A 383 -15.32 10.40 1.10
C GLU A 383 -15.85 11.84 0.99
N GLU A 384 -16.93 12.08 0.24
CA GLU A 384 -17.57 13.40 0.13
C GLU A 384 -18.51 13.72 1.32
N ASN A 385 -18.23 13.20 2.52
CA ASN A 385 -18.63 13.87 3.76
C ASN A 385 -17.71 15.09 3.97
N LYS A 386 -17.89 16.10 3.12
CA LYS A 386 -17.17 17.38 3.13
C LYS A 386 -17.30 18.16 4.45
N LEU A 387 -18.26 17.81 5.30
CA LEU A 387 -18.49 18.44 6.59
C LEU A 387 -17.44 18.01 7.62
N GLU A 388 -17.16 16.70 7.70
CA GLU A 388 -16.24 16.12 8.68
C GLU A 388 -14.76 16.47 8.40
N LYS A 389 -14.35 16.49 7.12
CA LYS A 389 -12.99 16.92 6.74
C LYS A 389 -12.77 18.42 6.93
N LYS A 390 -13.81 19.23 6.74
CA LYS A 390 -13.74 20.67 7.02
C LYS A 390 -13.66 20.91 8.52
N GLU A 391 -14.39 20.17 9.34
CA GLU A 391 -14.27 20.20 10.81
C GLU A 391 -12.91 19.71 11.30
N ALA A 392 -12.31 18.68 10.67
CA ALA A 392 -10.94 18.24 11.00
C ALA A 392 -9.89 19.31 10.64
N VAL A 393 -9.99 19.91 9.46
CA VAL A 393 -9.10 20.99 9.02
C VAL A 393 -9.34 22.26 9.83
N ASP A 394 -10.57 22.59 10.18
CA ASP A 394 -10.93 23.72 11.03
C ASP A 394 -10.48 23.45 12.48
N TYR A 395 -10.51 22.22 12.98
CA TYR A 395 -9.92 21.84 14.27
C TYR A 395 -8.39 21.99 14.23
N ILE A 396 -7.74 21.54 13.15
CA ILE A 396 -6.30 21.71 12.95
C ILE A 396 -5.89 23.19 12.79
N ASN A 397 -6.75 24.03 12.24
CA ASN A 397 -6.45 25.46 12.04
C ASN A 397 -6.88 26.35 13.20
N ASN A 398 -7.78 25.89 14.08
CA ASN A 398 -8.29 26.64 15.23
C ASN A 398 -7.82 26.10 16.60
N SER A 399 -6.96 25.08 16.61
CA SER A 399 -6.22 24.57 17.80
C SER A 399 -4.73 24.76 17.56
#